data_AF-A0A7R9CEU0-F1
#
_entry.id   AF-A0A7R9CEU0-F1
#
_cell.length_a   1.000
_cell.length_b   1.000
_cell.length_c   1.000
_cell.angle_alpha   90.00
_cell.angle_beta   90.00
_cell.angle_gamma   90.00
#
_symmetry.space_group_name_H-M   'P 1'
#
loop_
_entity.id
_entity.type
_entity.pdbx_description
1 polymer ?
#
loop_
_entity_poly.entity_id
_entity_poly.type
_entity_poly.pdbx_seq_one_letter_code
_entity_poly.pdbx_strand_id
1 'polypeptide(L)'
;MSVFHMESLGVVQHSSSLPGARLDVVADLRLIQKQLLYSRGRDSRFNTSVFDLTRLVPDAFNLQTLFKEYARRNVTVRSVSVTTRLSNVYPLWTAGRAPDMPFIVSALVHYPEETIMYRPGFWQVIKWAWVQYLSVFIIFVFIFRLVKEYVFSNQLVFTVKTVPWKKLF
;
A
#
# COMPACT_ATOMS: atom_id res chain seq x y z
N MET A 1 -4.73 -15.90 -2.93
CA MET A 1 -5.38 -14.71 -2.33
C MET A 1 -4.38 -14.03 -1.41
N SER A 2 -4.25 -12.71 -1.47
CA SER A 2 -3.47 -11.92 -0.50
C SER A 2 -4.37 -11.48 0.64
N VAL A 3 -3.92 -11.62 1.88
CA VAL A 3 -4.72 -11.27 3.06
C VAL A 3 -3.91 -10.33 3.95
N PHE A 4 -4.48 -9.18 4.29
CA PHE A 4 -3.83 -8.17 5.13
C PHE A 4 -4.44 -8.19 6.53
N HIS A 5 -3.59 -8.27 7.56
CA HIS A 5 -4.00 -8.18 8.96
C HIS A 5 -3.28 -7.02 9.64
N MET A 6 -4.04 -6.19 10.34
CA MET A 6 -3.53 -4.99 10.99
C MET A 6 -4.37 -4.64 12.21
N GLU A 7 -3.70 -4.16 13.25
CA GLU A 7 -4.36 -3.45 14.34
C GLU A 7 -4.50 -1.97 14.03
N SER A 8 -5.72 -1.46 14.14
CA SER A 8 -6.11 -0.11 13.77
C SER A 8 -6.25 0.78 15.00
N LEU A 9 -5.97 2.07 14.82
CA LEU A 9 -6.22 3.10 15.83
C LEU A 9 -7.17 4.12 15.23
N GLY A 10 -8.19 4.49 16.01
CA GLY A 10 -9.15 5.53 15.69
C GLY A 10 -9.30 6.45 16.89
N VAL A 11 -9.31 7.76 16.64
CA VAL A 11 -9.44 8.77 17.71
C VAL A 11 -10.69 9.56 17.45
N VAL A 12 -11.50 9.71 18.49
CA VAL A 12 -12.67 10.57 18.49
C VAL A 12 -12.54 11.48 19.69
N GLN A 13 -12.69 12.77 19.46
CA GLN A 13 -12.73 13.78 20.50
C GLN A 13 -14.04 14.55 20.34
N HIS A 14 -14.79 14.65 21.44
CA HIS A 14 -16.00 15.44 21.52
C HIS A 14 -16.07 16.08 22.90
N SER A 15 -16.44 17.37 22.94
CA SER A 15 -16.65 18.11 24.19
C SER A 15 -17.96 18.86 24.12
N SER A 16 -18.74 18.80 25.20
CA SER A 16 -20.03 19.47 25.34
C SER A 16 -20.12 20.11 26.72
N SER A 17 -20.78 21.26 26.81
CA SER A 17 -21.01 21.98 28.06
C SER A 17 -22.23 21.44 28.83
N LEU A 18 -23.05 20.60 28.20
CA LEU A 18 -24.25 20.02 28.80
C LEU A 18 -23.93 18.68 29.46
N PRO A 19 -24.55 18.37 30.62
CA PRO A 19 -24.40 17.06 31.26
C PRO A 19 -24.87 15.94 30.32
N GLY A 20 -23.93 15.07 29.95
CA GLY A 20 -24.18 13.99 29.00
C GLY A 20 -24.77 12.75 29.66
N ALA A 21 -25.78 12.18 29.03
CA ALA A 21 -26.26 10.83 29.32
C ALA A 21 -25.63 9.82 28.36
N ARG A 22 -25.44 10.20 27.08
CA ARG A 22 -24.98 9.28 26.03
C ARG A 22 -24.16 9.99 24.96
N LEU A 23 -23.10 9.32 24.50
CA LEU A 23 -22.32 9.70 23.33
C LEU A 23 -22.40 8.58 22.30
N ASP A 24 -23.08 8.84 21.19
CA ASP A 24 -23.10 7.94 20.04
C ASP A 24 -22.19 8.51 18.95
N VAL A 25 -21.29 7.69 18.40
CA VAL A 25 -20.36 8.12 17.35
C VAL A 25 -20.54 7.25 16.14
N VAL A 26 -20.78 7.89 14.99
CA VAL A 26 -20.75 7.20 13.69
C VAL A 26 -19.52 7.68 12.92
N ALA A 27 -18.73 6.77 12.39
CA ALA A 27 -17.52 7.11 11.64
C ALA A 27 -17.18 6.08 10.58
N ASP A 28 -16.38 6.48 9.60
CA ASP A 28 -15.86 5.60 8.55
C ASP A 28 -14.36 5.38 8.75
N LEU A 29 -13.92 4.13 8.77
CA LEU A 29 -12.51 3.78 8.88
C LEU A 29 -11.81 3.92 7.53
N ARG A 30 -10.79 4.78 7.46
CA ARG A 30 -9.97 5.02 6.27
C ARG A 30 -8.56 4.49 6.46
N LEU A 31 -8.02 3.83 5.45
CA LEU A 31 -6.65 3.35 5.40
C LEU A 31 -5.76 4.43 4.76
N ILE A 32 -4.83 4.96 5.55
CA ILE A 32 -3.77 5.84 5.08
C ILE A 32 -2.54 5.00 4.79
N GLN A 33 -2.29 4.79 3.52
CA GLN A 33 -1.18 4.02 3.03
C GLN A 33 -0.01 4.92 2.62
N LYS A 34 1.10 4.89 3.37
CA LYS A 34 2.34 5.61 3.00
C LYS A 34 3.31 4.72 2.20
N GLN A 35 3.11 3.40 2.24
CA GLN A 35 3.90 2.44 1.45
C GLN A 35 3.02 1.37 0.81
N LEU A 36 3.39 0.98 -0.40
CA LEU A 36 2.83 -0.14 -1.16
C LEU A 36 2.87 -1.45 -0.35
N LEU A 37 1.72 -2.13 -0.27
CA LEU A 37 1.63 -3.47 0.31
C LEU A 37 2.22 -4.51 -0.64
N TYR A 38 2.66 -5.66 -0.13
CA TYR A 38 3.10 -6.74 -1.00
C TYR A 38 1.90 -7.54 -1.51
N SER A 39 1.95 -7.94 -2.78
CA SER A 39 0.94 -8.83 -3.40
C SER A 39 1.04 -10.30 -2.96
N ARG A 40 1.85 -10.61 -1.93
CA ARG A 40 2.21 -12.00 -1.57
C ARG A 40 1.55 -12.41 -0.25
N GLY A 41 0.72 -13.45 -0.32
CA GLY A 41 0.29 -14.23 0.85
C GLY A 41 -0.38 -13.42 1.96
N ARG A 42 -0.17 -13.83 3.21
CA ARG A 42 -0.68 -13.17 4.41
C ARG A 42 0.34 -12.17 4.93
N ASP A 43 -0.03 -10.89 4.99
CA ASP A 43 0.78 -9.84 5.59
C ASP A 43 0.31 -9.58 7.02
N SER A 44 1.12 -10.00 7.99
CA SER A 44 0.86 -9.83 9.43
C SER A 44 1.82 -8.83 10.09
N ARG A 45 2.61 -8.10 9.29
CA ARG A 45 3.62 -7.16 9.82
C ARG A 45 3.00 -6.05 10.67
N PHE A 46 1.77 -5.66 10.36
CA PHE A 46 1.05 -4.60 11.08
C PHE A 46 0.11 -5.13 12.16
N ASN A 47 0.16 -6.45 12.42
CA ASN A 47 -0.58 -7.10 13.49
C ASN A 47 0.21 -7.11 14.80
N THR A 48 0.71 -5.93 15.18
CA THR A 48 1.29 -5.70 16.49
C THR A 48 0.29 -4.93 17.32
N SER A 49 0.30 -5.15 18.64
CA SER A 49 -0.54 -4.38 19.54
C SER A 49 -0.21 -2.89 19.46
N VAL A 50 -1.22 -2.05 19.31
CA VAL A 50 -1.08 -0.60 19.44
C VAL A 50 -0.96 -0.25 20.91
N PHE A 51 -1.62 -1.05 21.77
CA PHE A 51 -1.60 -0.91 23.21
C PHE A 51 -0.89 -2.09 23.86
N ASP A 52 0.12 -1.80 24.68
CA ASP A 52 0.75 -2.81 25.52
C ASP A 52 0.04 -2.82 26.88
N LEU A 53 -1.00 -3.68 27.00
CA LEU A 53 -1.83 -3.77 28.21
C LEU A 53 -1.03 -4.15 29.47
N THR A 54 0.18 -4.69 29.29
CA THR A 54 1.10 -5.01 30.39
C THR A 54 1.74 -3.76 31.02
N ARG A 55 1.72 -2.62 30.33
CA ARG A 55 2.30 -1.34 30.77
C ARG A 55 1.27 -0.34 31.30
N LEU A 56 0.07 -0.79 31.67
CA LEU A 56 -1.00 0.03 32.26
C LEU A 56 -0.68 0.53 33.69
N VAL A 57 0.56 0.91 33.95
CA VAL A 57 0.92 1.71 35.12
C VAL A 57 0.45 3.16 34.82
N PRO A 58 -0.39 3.77 35.68
CA PRO A 58 -1.03 5.07 35.43
C PRO A 58 -0.07 6.20 35.01
N ASP A 59 1.18 6.17 35.45
CA ASP A 59 2.19 7.22 35.18
C ASP A 59 2.91 7.09 33.83
N ALA A 60 2.81 5.95 33.15
CA ALA A 60 3.53 5.71 31.89
C ALA A 60 2.65 5.93 30.63
N PHE A 61 1.34 6.10 30.79
CA PHE A 61 0.42 6.21 29.67
C PHE A 61 0.31 7.65 29.15
N ASN A 62 1.06 7.98 28.10
CA ASN A 62 0.96 9.25 27.41
C ASN A 62 0.37 9.07 25.99
N LEU A 63 -0.80 9.66 25.74
CA LEU A 63 -1.46 9.62 24.42
C LEU A 63 -0.60 10.22 23.31
N GLN A 64 0.21 11.24 23.62
CA GLN A 64 1.06 11.89 22.62
C GLN A 64 2.16 10.94 22.12
N THR A 65 2.78 10.16 23.02
CA THR A 65 3.80 9.19 22.63
C THR A 65 3.17 8.05 21.85
N LEU A 66 2.00 7.57 22.26
CA LEU A 66 1.21 6.58 21.53
C LEU A 66 0.91 7.03 20.09
N PHE A 67 0.39 8.24 19.90
CA PHE A 67 0.10 8.75 18.55
C PHE A 67 1.36 8.92 17.72
N LYS A 68 2.45 9.38 18.34
CA LYS A 68 3.74 9.52 17.67
C LYS A 68 4.28 8.16 17.23
N GLU A 69 4.18 7.14 18.07
CA GLU A 69 4.59 5.77 17.76
C GLU A 69 3.70 5.14 16.69
N TYR A 70 2.38 5.31 16.79
CA TYR A 70 1.43 4.83 15.80
C TYR A 70 1.66 5.49 14.43
N ALA A 71 1.82 6.82 14.39
CA ALA A 71 2.10 7.57 13.17
C ALA A 71 3.48 7.24 12.56
N ARG A 72 4.43 6.81 13.41
CA ARG A 72 5.78 6.38 13.03
C ARG A 72 5.93 4.88 12.84
N ARG A 73 4.86 4.06 12.93
CA ARG A 73 4.94 2.59 12.75
C ARG A 73 5.69 2.27 11.47
N ASN A 74 6.99 2.05 11.63
CA ASN A 74 7.98 1.69 10.63
C ASN A 74 8.42 0.31 11.09
N VAL A 75 7.68 -0.72 10.66
CA VAL A 75 7.81 -2.08 11.20
C VAL A 75 9.20 -2.69 10.93
N THR A 76 10.07 -2.04 10.15
CA THR A 76 11.46 -2.44 9.97
C THR A 76 12.29 -1.29 9.38
N VAL A 77 13.62 -1.43 9.38
CA VAL A 77 14.69 -0.52 8.86
C VAL A 77 14.41 0.09 7.48
N ARG A 78 13.44 -0.44 6.75
CA ARG A 78 12.90 0.12 5.52
C ARG A 78 11.53 0.71 5.86
N SER A 79 11.42 2.03 5.93
CA SER A 79 10.24 2.82 6.34
C SER A 79 8.90 2.35 5.75
N VAL A 80 8.26 1.34 6.36
CA VAL A 80 6.94 0.83 5.95
C VAL A 80 5.88 1.29 6.94
N SER A 81 5.03 2.24 6.54
CA SER A 81 3.90 2.71 7.35
C SER A 81 2.57 2.57 6.61
N VAL A 82 1.67 1.82 7.24
CA VAL A 82 0.24 1.75 6.91
C VAL A 82 -0.49 2.04 8.22
N THR A 83 -1.36 3.04 8.18
CA THR A 83 -2.05 3.60 9.35
C THR A 83 -3.52 3.73 9.04
N THR A 84 -4.39 3.64 10.03
CA THR A 84 -5.81 3.94 9.86
C THR A 84 -6.16 5.28 10.47
N ARG A 85 -7.21 5.90 9.97
CA ARG A 85 -7.80 7.10 10.55
C ARG A 85 -9.32 7.00 10.47
N LEU A 86 -10.01 7.48 11.50
CA LEU A 86 -11.45 7.70 11.44
C LEU A 86 -11.71 8.98 10.64
N SER A 87 -12.52 8.84 9.60
CA SER A 87 -13.05 9.94 8.80
C SER A 87 -14.55 10.03 8.99
N ASN A 88 -15.14 11.15 8.56
CA ASN A 88 -16.58 11.30 8.55
C ASN A 88 -17.21 11.06 9.94
N VAL A 89 -16.58 11.65 10.97
CA VAL A 89 -16.94 11.40 12.37
C VAL A 89 -18.12 12.28 12.76
N TYR A 90 -19.23 11.66 13.10
CA TYR A 90 -20.45 12.29 13.56
C TYR A 90 -20.71 11.92 15.02
N PRO A 91 -20.29 12.76 15.98
CA PRO A 91 -20.62 12.58 17.39
C PRO A 91 -22.02 13.15 17.68
N LEU A 92 -22.89 12.33 18.25
CA LEU A 92 -24.21 12.68 18.75
C LEU A 92 -24.18 12.70 20.28
N TRP A 93 -24.47 13.86 20.85
CA TRP A 93 -24.50 14.06 22.29
C TRP A 93 -25.95 14.11 22.78
N THR A 94 -26.30 13.19 23.67
CA THR A 94 -27.61 13.22 24.33
C THR A 94 -27.46 13.73 25.76
N ALA A 95 -28.12 14.84 26.06
CA ALA A 95 -28.16 15.42 27.41
C ALA A 95 -29.36 14.89 28.21
N GLY A 96 -29.35 15.12 29.53
CA GLY A 96 -30.48 14.76 30.40
C GLY A 96 -30.27 13.42 31.10
N ARG A 97 -29.24 13.34 31.94
CA ARG A 97 -28.91 12.15 32.74
C ARG A 97 -29.61 12.19 34.10
N ALA A 98 -30.34 11.14 34.43
CA ALA A 98 -30.81 10.91 35.80
C ALA A 98 -29.64 10.44 36.70
N PRO A 99 -29.60 10.80 38.01
CA PRO A 99 -28.46 10.53 38.89
C PRO A 99 -27.99 9.08 38.92
N ASP A 100 -28.92 8.13 38.80
CA ASP A 100 -28.65 6.69 38.95
C ASP A 100 -28.34 5.97 37.63
N MET A 101 -28.43 6.65 36.48
CA MET A 101 -28.15 6.02 35.19
C MET A 101 -26.67 6.11 34.80
N PRO A 102 -26.06 5.06 34.22
CA PRO A 102 -24.69 5.11 33.73
C PRO A 102 -24.56 5.98 32.47
N PHE A 103 -23.36 6.48 32.21
CA PHE A 103 -23.04 7.13 30.93
C PHE A 103 -22.79 6.06 29.85
N ILE A 104 -23.51 6.16 28.72
CA ILE A 104 -23.43 5.16 27.64
C ILE A 104 -22.59 5.72 26.50
N VAL A 105 -21.60 4.95 26.05
CA VAL A 105 -20.83 5.23 24.83
C VAL A 105 -21.14 4.18 23.79
N SER A 106 -21.63 4.59 22.63
CA SER A 106 -21.81 3.72 21.47
C SER A 106 -20.97 4.23 20.31
N ALA A 107 -20.30 3.34 19.60
CA ALA A 107 -19.53 3.69 18.42
C ALA A 107 -19.87 2.72 17.29
N LEU A 108 -20.27 3.26 16.15
CA LEU A 108 -20.52 2.55 14.92
C LEU A 108 -19.45 2.95 13.90
N VAL A 109 -18.61 1.99 13.52
CA VAL A 109 -17.53 2.21 12.56
C VAL A 109 -17.82 1.45 11.27
N HIS A 110 -18.00 2.16 10.17
CA HIS A 110 -18.15 1.56 8.85
C HIS A 110 -16.80 1.32 8.20
N TYR A 111 -16.72 0.26 7.41
CA TYR A 111 -15.55 -0.11 6.61
C TYR A 111 -15.88 0.11 5.14
N PRO A 112 -15.69 1.33 4.60
CA PRO A 112 -15.94 1.60 3.19
C PRO A 112 -14.94 0.85 2.29
N GLU A 113 -15.31 0.62 1.03
CA GLU A 113 -14.40 0.11 0.03
C GLU A 113 -13.32 1.14 -0.32
N GLU A 114 -12.07 0.72 -0.32
CA GLU A 114 -10.93 1.59 -0.61
C GLU A 114 -9.97 0.97 -1.61
N THR A 115 -9.37 1.83 -2.44
CA THR A 115 -8.33 1.40 -3.39
C THR A 115 -7.00 1.29 -2.67
N ILE A 116 -6.49 0.06 -2.55
CA ILE A 116 -5.21 -0.24 -1.90
C ILE A 116 -4.13 -0.43 -2.97
N MET A 117 -3.03 0.29 -2.82
CA MET A 117 -1.90 0.19 -3.73
C MET A 117 -0.98 -0.95 -3.31
N TYR A 118 -0.51 -1.76 -4.26
CA TYR A 118 0.40 -2.86 -3.95
C TYR A 118 1.59 -2.89 -4.89
N ARG A 119 2.67 -3.49 -4.43
CA ARG A 119 3.86 -3.74 -5.22
C ARG A 119 3.64 -5.03 -6.04
N PRO A 120 3.66 -4.94 -7.38
CA PRO A 120 3.50 -6.11 -8.22
C PRO A 120 4.68 -7.08 -8.02
N GLY A 121 4.39 -8.37 -8.10
CA GLY A 121 5.41 -9.41 -8.05
C GLY A 121 6.19 -9.52 -9.36
N PHE A 122 7.35 -10.19 -9.32
CA PHE A 122 8.19 -10.45 -10.50
C PHE A 122 7.40 -11.02 -11.69
N TRP A 123 6.61 -12.07 -11.45
CA TRP A 123 5.79 -12.71 -12.48
C TRP A 123 4.72 -11.80 -13.08
N GLN A 124 4.16 -10.90 -12.27
CA GLN A 124 3.20 -9.92 -12.74
C GLN A 124 3.86 -8.86 -13.62
N VAL A 125 5.07 -8.43 -13.27
CA VAL A 125 5.86 -7.50 -14.09
C VAL A 125 6.27 -8.17 -15.41
N ILE A 126 6.76 -9.42 -15.38
CA ILE A 126 7.14 -10.17 -16.59
C ILE A 126 6.01 -10.24 -17.60
N LYS A 127 4.77 -10.51 -17.14
CA LYS A 127 3.60 -10.58 -18.01
C LYS A 127 3.44 -9.33 -18.88
N TRP A 128 3.69 -8.16 -18.30
CA TRP A 128 3.61 -6.88 -19.00
C TRP A 128 4.88 -6.53 -19.78
N ALA A 129 6.04 -6.88 -19.22
CA ALA A 129 7.33 -6.62 -19.84
C ALA A 129 7.50 -7.36 -21.17
N TRP A 130 6.92 -8.56 -21.33
CA TRP A 130 6.99 -9.32 -22.59
C TRP A 130 6.40 -8.56 -23.78
N VAL A 131 5.26 -7.88 -23.58
CA VAL A 131 4.60 -7.10 -24.63
C VAL A 131 5.47 -5.90 -25.03
N GLN A 132 6.04 -5.20 -24.04
CA GLN A 132 6.94 -4.07 -24.30
C GLN A 132 8.23 -4.51 -25.01
N TYR A 133 8.80 -5.63 -24.58
CA TYR A 133 9.99 -6.22 -25.20
C TYR A 133 9.73 -6.56 -26.67
N LEU A 134 8.62 -7.22 -26.97
CA LEU A 134 8.26 -7.59 -28.35
C LEU A 134 8.10 -6.35 -29.24
N SER A 135 7.45 -5.29 -28.75
CA SER A 135 7.28 -4.04 -29.49
C SER A 135 8.61 -3.39 -29.87
N VAL A 136 9.56 -3.35 -28.93
CA VAL A 136 10.90 -2.79 -29.17
C VAL A 136 11.71 -3.71 -30.09
N PHE A 137 11.62 -5.03 -29.92
CA PHE A 137 12.33 -6.02 -30.71
C PHE A 137 12.02 -5.92 -32.22
N ILE A 138 10.74 -5.71 -32.58
CA ILE A 138 10.34 -5.57 -33.99
C ILE A 138 11.01 -4.36 -34.66
N ILE A 139 11.09 -3.23 -33.97
CA ILE A 139 11.75 -2.01 -34.47
C ILE A 139 13.24 -2.27 -34.67
N PHE A 140 13.89 -2.92 -33.70
CA PHE A 140 15.31 -3.28 -33.82
C PHE A 140 15.56 -4.19 -35.02
N VAL A 141 14.75 -5.24 -35.21
CA VAL A 141 14.88 -6.14 -36.37
C VAL A 141 14.73 -5.38 -37.69
N PHE A 142 13.80 -4.44 -37.77
CA PHE A 142 13.62 -3.60 -38.96
C PHE A 142 14.86 -2.74 -39.25
N ILE A 143 15.40 -2.05 -38.23
CA ILE A 143 16.61 -1.24 -38.37
C ILE A 143 17.81 -2.11 -38.77
N PHE A 144 18.02 -3.26 -38.12
CA PHE A 144 19.11 -4.16 -38.45
C PHE A 144 19.02 -4.69 -39.89
N ARG A 145 17.81 -4.94 -40.41
CA ARG A 145 17.63 -5.33 -41.81
C ARG A 145 18.03 -4.19 -42.76
N LEU A 146 17.63 -2.95 -42.48
CA LEU A 146 18.02 -1.79 -43.27
C LEU A 146 19.55 -1.57 -43.26
N VAL A 147 20.17 -1.60 -42.08
CA VAL A 147 21.62 -1.44 -41.93
C VAL A 147 22.36 -2.58 -42.64
N LYS A 148 21.90 -3.82 -42.48
CA LYS A 148 22.47 -4.98 -43.15
C LYS A 148 22.43 -4.79 -44.67
N GLU A 149 21.24 -4.52 -45.24
CA GLU A 149 21.10 -4.29 -46.68
C GLU A 149 22.00 -3.16 -47.18
N TYR A 150 22.09 -2.06 -46.43
CA TYR A 150 22.98 -0.95 -46.75
C TYR A 150 24.47 -1.34 -46.75
N VAL A 151 24.93 -2.07 -45.72
CA VAL A 151 26.33 -2.51 -45.61
C VAL A 151 26.70 -3.48 -46.73
N PHE A 152 25.82 -4.45 -47.03
CA PHE A 152 26.06 -5.45 -48.07
C PHE A 152 25.94 -4.85 -49.49
N SER A 153 25.01 -3.92 -49.72
CA SER A 153 24.87 -3.24 -51.02
C SER A 153 26.05 -2.32 -51.33
N ASN A 154 26.60 -1.64 -50.34
CA ASN A 154 27.73 -0.72 -50.51
C ASN A 154 29.11 -1.37 -50.31
N GLN A 155 29.17 -2.70 -50.09
CA GLN A 155 30.40 -3.45 -49.85
C GLN A 155 31.34 -2.80 -48.81
N LEU A 156 30.77 -2.21 -47.76
CA LEU A 156 31.56 -1.54 -46.70
C LEU A 156 32.41 -2.53 -45.88
N VAL A 157 32.14 -3.83 -46.03
CA VAL A 157 32.89 -4.93 -45.42
C VAL A 157 33.33 -5.89 -46.53
N PHE A 158 34.54 -6.43 -46.41
CA PHE A 158 35.03 -7.48 -47.31
C PHE A 158 34.06 -8.66 -47.29
N THR A 159 33.37 -8.86 -48.40
CA THR A 159 32.37 -9.92 -48.57
C THR A 159 32.86 -10.92 -49.59
N VAL A 160 33.12 -12.15 -49.15
CA VAL A 160 33.52 -13.25 -50.04
C VAL A 160 32.31 -14.11 -50.31
N LYS A 161 31.87 -14.17 -51.58
CA LYS A 161 30.80 -15.09 -52.00
C LYS A 161 31.41 -16.48 -52.14
N THR A 162 31.29 -17.31 -51.10
CA THR A 162 31.71 -18.71 -51.17
C THR A 162 30.69 -19.48 -52.01
N VAL A 163 31.11 -19.86 -53.22
CA VAL A 163 30.33 -20.76 -54.08
C VAL A 163 30.76 -22.18 -53.73
N PRO A 164 29.89 -23.04 -53.19
CA PRO A 164 30.31 -24.29 -52.54
C PRO A 164 31.04 -25.29 -53.45
N TRP A 165 30.97 -25.10 -54.78
CA TRP A 165 31.51 -26.01 -55.78
C TRP A 165 32.81 -25.54 -56.44
N LYS A 166 33.25 -24.29 -56.21
CA LYS A 166 34.43 -23.74 -56.88
C LYS A 166 35.62 -23.79 -55.93
N LYS A 167 36.50 -24.79 -56.09
CA LYS A 167 37.79 -24.83 -55.39
C LYS A 167 38.64 -23.63 -55.83
N LEU A 168 39.08 -22.84 -54.86
CA LEU A 168 40.10 -21.81 -55.03
C LEU A 168 41.41 -22.52 -55.35
N PHE A 169 41.90 -22.35 -56.59
CA PHE A 169 43.29 -22.63 -56.96
C PHE A 169 44.17 -21.46 -56.53
#